data_AF-A0A956E1M7-F1
#
_entry.id   AF-A0A956E1M7-F1
#
_cell.length_a   1.000
_cell.length_b   1.000
_cell.length_c   1.000
_cell.angle_alpha   90.00
_cell.angle_beta   90.00
_cell.angle_gamma   90.00
#
_symmetry.space_group_name_H-M   'P 1'
#
loop_
_entity.id
_entity.type
_entity.pdbx_description
1 polymer ?
#
loop_
_entity_poly.entity_id
_entity_poly.type
_entity_poly.pdbx_seq_one_letter_code
_entity_poly.pdbx_strand_id
1 'polypeptide(L)'
;TPGFNDWAAGQAEFAKLSKSASADLLAANLSGVEGAKATRLVKVGNYQVGIAGVSLPKRDGDLPPGVEAKDLTPALKAAREELKKQGAQLFVGLVSAPRGEVLRLAELAEGFQIMVAGKPFDQGEANDKPIPPTLVGKTLVIQGQNHAQSVARVDVYLRDGSFELQDASGLAAQSERESLQGRIAELEKRIPVWEKSKALPPKELEKKRADLANLKQKLARLSDVKAPAKGSFFRYELVPVKESAGESKSVAALFSSYYRRVNEHNKEAFKDRMPPPVPEGESGYIGVEKCASCHTEEFKFWKTTRHAGAYATLSTQHKEFNLDCVSCHVTGYEKPGGTTVTHVEGLTNVQCEVCHGPGEKHAKDPKKPGLVTRTPLQTLCSGSCHHPPHVSEDWDVNQAWPHIIGPGHGKD
;
A
#
# COMPACT_ATOMS: atom_id res chain seq x y z
N THR A 1 -2.78 1.16 19.35
CA THR A 1 -1.65 0.63 20.12
C THR A 1 -0.40 0.83 19.29
N PRO A 2 0.71 1.32 19.86
CA PRO A 2 1.84 1.78 19.08
C PRO A 2 2.72 0.62 18.58
N GLY A 3 3.40 0.78 17.45
CA GLY A 3 4.53 -0.04 17.00
C GLY A 3 5.83 0.78 17.04
N PHE A 4 6.98 0.15 16.77
CA PHE A 4 8.29 0.78 16.87
C PHE A 4 8.41 2.05 16.01
N ASN A 5 7.78 2.08 14.83
CA ASN A 5 7.79 3.25 13.92
C ASN A 5 7.19 4.52 14.54
N ASP A 6 6.32 4.41 15.54
CA ASP A 6 5.74 5.58 16.21
C ASP A 6 6.82 6.44 16.89
N TRP A 7 7.98 5.86 17.22
CA TRP A 7 9.14 6.56 17.79
C TRP A 7 10.19 6.96 16.75
N ALA A 8 9.90 6.87 15.44
CA ALA A 8 10.89 7.20 14.40
C ALA A 8 11.41 8.65 14.49
N ALA A 9 10.59 9.58 14.95
CA ALA A 9 10.96 10.99 15.21
C ALA A 9 11.38 11.25 16.67
N GLY A 10 11.56 10.21 17.47
CA GLY A 10 11.90 10.29 18.90
C GLY A 10 10.69 10.46 19.82
N GLN A 11 10.93 10.27 21.12
CA GLN A 11 9.90 10.22 22.16
C GLN A 11 9.15 11.56 22.32
N ALA A 12 9.85 12.69 22.20
CA ALA A 12 9.25 14.01 22.34
C ALA A 12 8.25 14.32 21.22
N GLU A 13 8.61 14.01 19.97
CA GLU A 13 7.71 14.22 18.84
C GLU A 13 6.53 13.24 18.89
N PHE A 14 6.76 11.97 19.26
CA PHE A 14 5.68 11.02 19.44
C PHE A 14 4.67 11.47 20.52
N ALA A 15 5.14 11.98 21.66
CA ALA A 15 4.28 12.50 22.72
C ALA A 15 3.46 13.72 22.26
N LYS A 16 4.09 14.64 21.52
CA LYS A 16 3.42 15.79 20.92
C LYS A 16 2.34 15.38 19.91
N LEU A 17 2.65 14.45 19.01
CA LEU A 17 1.70 13.93 18.03
C LEU A 17 0.55 13.19 18.71
N SER A 18 0.83 12.38 19.72
CA SER A 18 -0.17 11.66 20.51
C SER A 18 -1.17 12.61 21.20
N LYS A 19 -0.71 13.77 21.70
CA LYS A 19 -1.59 14.80 22.27
C LYS A 19 -2.46 15.50 21.23
N SER A 20 -1.95 15.66 20.01
CA SER A 20 -2.70 16.27 18.90
C SER A 20 -3.71 15.30 18.27
N ALA A 21 -3.50 13.99 18.42
CA ALA A 21 -4.41 12.98 17.94
C ALA A 21 -5.71 12.97 18.75
N SER A 22 -6.86 12.90 18.08
CA SER A 22 -8.17 12.73 18.75
C SER A 22 -8.45 11.27 19.18
N ALA A 23 -7.43 10.41 19.15
CA ALA A 23 -7.53 8.99 19.49
C ALA A 23 -6.69 8.68 20.73
N ASP A 24 -7.16 7.74 21.56
CA ASP A 24 -6.39 7.32 22.73
C ASP A 24 -5.27 6.36 22.33
N LEU A 25 -4.06 6.63 22.83
CA LEU A 25 -2.95 5.71 22.76
C LEU A 25 -3.13 4.60 23.80
N LEU A 26 -3.49 3.40 23.37
CA LEU A 26 -3.69 2.25 24.28
C LEU A 26 -2.45 1.34 24.31
N ALA A 27 -1.83 1.18 25.48
CA ALA A 27 -0.67 0.33 25.74
C ALA A 27 -0.53 -0.01 27.24
N ALA A 28 -1.33 -0.94 27.74
CA ALA A 28 -1.40 -1.34 29.15
C ALA A 28 -0.10 -1.95 29.71
N ASN A 29 0.77 -2.47 28.84
CA ASN A 29 2.01 -3.12 29.24
C ASN A 29 3.25 -2.22 29.12
N LEU A 30 3.14 -1.01 28.56
CA LEU A 30 4.28 -0.12 28.36
C LEU A 30 4.42 0.89 29.50
N SER A 31 5.66 1.15 29.93
CA SER A 31 6.06 2.29 30.75
C SER A 31 6.99 3.22 29.97
N GLY A 32 7.08 4.49 30.39
CA GLY A 32 7.86 5.51 29.68
C GLY A 32 7.14 6.11 28.46
N VAL A 33 5.86 5.83 28.26
CA VAL A 33 5.08 6.37 27.12
C VAL A 33 4.08 7.40 27.61
N GLU A 34 4.38 8.68 27.36
CA GLU A 34 3.51 9.78 27.80
C GLU A 34 2.12 9.69 27.15
N GLY A 35 1.06 9.81 27.96
CA GLY A 35 -0.32 9.79 27.49
C GLY A 35 -0.87 8.40 27.15
N ALA A 36 -0.08 7.33 27.29
CA ALA A 36 -0.56 5.97 27.12
C ALA A 36 -1.59 5.62 28.22
N LYS A 37 -2.70 5.02 27.81
CA LYS A 37 -3.74 4.47 28.67
C LYS A 37 -3.76 2.95 28.55
N ALA A 38 -4.21 2.26 29.58
CA ALA A 38 -4.39 0.81 29.49
C ALA A 38 -5.63 0.44 28.67
N THR A 39 -6.72 1.19 28.89
CA THR A 39 -8.06 0.84 28.43
C THR A 39 -8.84 2.05 27.94
N ARG A 40 -9.89 1.80 27.16
CA ARG A 40 -10.92 2.76 26.79
C ARG A 40 -12.28 2.09 26.82
N LEU A 41 -13.25 2.71 27.48
CA LEU A 41 -14.65 2.29 27.44
C LEU A 41 -15.41 3.13 26.42
N VAL A 42 -16.15 2.49 25.52
CA VAL A 42 -16.94 3.15 24.48
C VAL A 42 -18.37 2.66 24.53
N LYS A 43 -19.32 3.58 24.52
CA LYS A 43 -20.74 3.24 24.39
C LYS A 43 -21.12 3.10 22.93
N VAL A 44 -21.64 1.94 22.54
CA VAL A 44 -22.13 1.66 21.18
C VAL A 44 -23.58 1.23 21.28
N GLY A 45 -24.49 2.14 20.90
CA GLY A 45 -25.92 1.96 21.16
C GLY A 45 -26.19 1.80 22.65
N ASN A 46 -26.70 0.64 23.05
CA ASN A 46 -27.00 0.30 24.45
C ASN A 46 -25.89 -0.50 25.15
N TYR A 47 -24.78 -0.76 24.46
CA TYR A 47 -23.72 -1.64 24.97
C TYR A 47 -22.47 -0.87 25.35
N GLN A 48 -21.81 -1.35 26.41
CA GLN A 48 -20.50 -0.85 26.84
C GLN A 48 -19.41 -1.76 26.27
N VAL A 49 -18.59 -1.22 25.37
CA VAL A 49 -17.48 -1.94 24.73
C VAL A 49 -16.17 -1.49 25.35
N GLY A 50 -15.47 -2.42 25.99
CA GLY A 50 -14.15 -2.22 26.54
C GLY A 50 -13.07 -2.53 25.52
N ILE A 51 -12.13 -1.60 25.34
CA ILE A 51 -10.99 -1.76 24.46
C ILE A 51 -9.73 -1.74 25.33
N ALA A 52 -8.91 -2.79 25.26
CA ALA A 52 -7.63 -2.88 25.94
C ALA A 52 -6.50 -2.95 24.91
N GLY A 53 -5.44 -2.17 25.11
CA GLY A 53 -4.29 -2.15 24.20
C GLY A 53 -3.05 -2.74 24.84
N VAL A 54 -2.26 -3.51 24.09
CA VAL A 54 -0.90 -3.91 24.48
C VAL A 54 0.02 -3.88 23.25
N SER A 55 1.33 -3.78 23.48
CA SER A 55 2.32 -3.64 22.41
C SER A 55 3.67 -4.28 22.76
N LEU A 56 4.31 -4.87 21.77
CA LEU A 56 5.72 -5.24 21.73
C LEU A 56 6.37 -4.46 20.59
N PRO A 57 6.64 -3.15 20.75
CA PRO A 57 7.19 -2.33 19.68
C PRO A 57 8.67 -2.66 19.56
N LYS A 58 9.04 -3.78 18.97
CA LYS A 58 10.43 -4.22 18.85
C LYS A 58 10.94 -4.10 17.42
N ARG A 59 12.17 -3.61 17.28
CA ARG A 59 12.96 -3.67 16.06
C ARG A 59 14.28 -4.34 16.40
N ASP A 60 14.63 -5.40 15.68
CA ASP A 60 15.86 -6.17 15.90
C ASP A 60 16.07 -6.66 17.35
N GLY A 61 14.95 -6.86 18.09
CA GLY A 61 14.94 -7.30 19.48
C GLY A 61 14.81 -6.18 20.51
N ASP A 62 15.11 -4.95 20.11
CA ASP A 62 15.18 -3.78 20.98
C ASP A 62 13.87 -3.00 21.02
N LEU A 63 13.58 -2.41 22.18
CA LEU A 63 12.49 -1.45 22.37
C LEU A 63 12.96 -0.04 21.99
N PRO A 64 12.04 0.91 21.73
CA PRO A 64 12.41 2.30 21.54
C PRO A 64 13.12 2.85 22.78
N PRO A 65 14.06 3.80 22.62
CA PRO A 65 14.74 4.41 23.76
C PRO A 65 13.76 4.99 24.79
N GLY A 66 13.96 4.66 26.06
CA GLY A 66 13.13 5.14 27.16
C GLY A 66 11.78 4.42 27.32
N VAL A 67 11.51 3.37 26.53
CA VAL A 67 10.30 2.55 26.64
C VAL A 67 10.64 1.21 27.29
N GLU A 68 9.84 0.85 28.29
CA GLU A 68 9.90 -0.46 28.95
C GLU A 68 8.60 -1.23 28.66
N ALA A 69 8.69 -2.55 28.55
CA ALA A 69 7.54 -3.40 28.28
C ALA A 69 7.45 -4.53 29.30
N LYS A 70 6.29 -4.62 29.97
CA LYS A 70 5.86 -5.77 30.77
C LYS A 70 5.27 -6.86 29.86
N ASP A 71 5.12 -8.06 30.42
CA ASP A 71 4.49 -9.19 29.73
C ASP A 71 3.07 -8.87 29.25
N LEU A 72 2.78 -9.24 28.01
CA LEU A 72 1.51 -8.95 27.33
C LEU A 72 0.31 -9.59 28.03
N THR A 73 0.40 -10.88 28.35
CA THR A 73 -0.72 -11.67 28.91
C THR A 73 -1.25 -11.13 30.24
N PRO A 74 -0.41 -10.95 31.29
CA PRO A 74 -0.91 -10.41 32.56
C PRO A 74 -1.40 -8.97 32.43
N ALA A 75 -0.75 -8.13 31.61
CA ALA A 75 -1.20 -6.76 31.38
C ALA A 75 -2.57 -6.71 30.70
N LEU A 76 -2.80 -7.53 29.67
CA LEU A 76 -4.07 -7.59 28.96
C LEU A 76 -5.20 -8.16 29.84
N LYS A 77 -4.91 -9.18 30.65
CA LYS A 77 -5.87 -9.73 31.64
C LYS A 77 -6.26 -8.67 32.68
N ALA A 78 -5.30 -7.96 33.24
CA ALA A 78 -5.56 -6.90 34.21
C ALA A 78 -6.42 -5.77 33.61
N ALA A 79 -6.11 -5.36 32.37
CA ALA A 79 -6.88 -4.37 31.63
C ALA A 79 -8.33 -4.82 31.38
N ARG A 80 -8.55 -6.10 31.06
CA ARG A 80 -9.90 -6.68 30.91
C ARG A 80 -10.69 -6.64 32.22
N GLU A 81 -10.08 -7.04 33.33
CA GLU A 81 -10.75 -7.01 34.64
C GLU A 81 -11.11 -5.59 35.06
N GLU A 82 -10.27 -4.61 34.75
CA GLU A 82 -10.58 -3.19 34.98
C GLU A 82 -11.78 -2.74 34.15
N LEU A 83 -11.80 -3.05 32.85
CA LEU A 83 -12.95 -2.77 31.97
C LEU A 83 -14.24 -3.42 32.47
N LYS A 84 -14.16 -4.66 32.99
CA LYS A 84 -15.30 -5.36 33.57
C LYS A 84 -15.87 -4.63 34.79
N LYS A 85 -15.01 -4.12 35.68
CA LYS A 85 -15.43 -3.29 36.82
C LYS A 85 -16.10 -1.99 36.38
N GLN A 86 -15.68 -1.43 35.24
CA GLN A 86 -16.29 -0.26 34.62
C GLN A 86 -17.59 -0.56 33.86
N GLY A 87 -18.04 -1.83 33.86
CA GLY A 87 -19.29 -2.25 33.22
C GLY A 87 -19.18 -2.60 31.75
N ALA A 88 -17.98 -2.84 31.22
CA ALA A 88 -17.81 -3.38 29.87
C ALA A 88 -18.47 -4.76 29.73
N GLN A 89 -19.17 -4.95 28.62
CA GLN A 89 -19.90 -6.17 28.29
C GLN A 89 -19.24 -6.93 27.12
N LEU A 90 -18.63 -6.19 26.20
CA LEU A 90 -17.82 -6.70 25.10
C LEU A 90 -16.38 -6.23 25.25
N PHE A 91 -15.43 -7.06 24.87
CA PHE A 91 -14.01 -6.80 25.03
C PHE A 91 -13.27 -6.96 23.70
N VAL A 92 -12.54 -5.90 23.32
CA VAL A 92 -11.68 -5.85 22.13
C VAL A 92 -10.24 -5.65 22.57
N GLY A 93 -9.34 -6.52 22.10
CA GLY A 93 -7.91 -6.40 22.30
C GLY A 93 -7.25 -5.72 21.11
N LEU A 94 -6.51 -4.64 21.30
CA LEU A 94 -5.64 -4.04 20.29
C LEU A 94 -4.19 -4.45 20.58
N VAL A 95 -3.57 -5.20 19.68
CA VAL A 95 -2.26 -5.82 19.93
C VAL A 95 -1.29 -5.46 18.82
N SER A 96 -0.22 -4.73 19.14
CA SER A 96 0.89 -4.50 18.21
C SER A 96 2.01 -5.47 18.56
N ALA A 97 2.11 -6.59 17.84
CA ALA A 97 3.07 -7.67 18.12
C ALA A 97 3.17 -8.59 16.89
N PRO A 98 4.22 -9.44 16.78
CA PRO A 98 4.24 -10.48 15.77
C PRO A 98 2.96 -11.33 15.82
N ARG A 99 2.38 -11.67 14.66
CA ARG A 99 1.08 -12.35 14.60
C ARG A 99 1.01 -13.63 15.46
N GLY A 100 2.09 -14.41 15.50
CA GLY A 100 2.17 -15.60 16.35
C GLY A 100 1.97 -15.31 17.84
N GLU A 101 2.51 -14.18 18.34
CA GLU A 101 2.29 -13.71 19.71
C GLU A 101 0.84 -13.28 19.93
N VAL A 102 0.20 -12.64 18.93
CA VAL A 102 -1.22 -12.28 19.03
C VAL A 102 -2.11 -13.52 19.12
N LEU A 103 -1.83 -14.55 18.32
CA LEU A 103 -2.56 -15.83 18.36
C LEU A 103 -2.39 -16.52 19.73
N ARG A 104 -1.17 -16.57 20.25
CA ARG A 104 -0.89 -17.11 21.60
C ARG A 104 -1.60 -16.29 22.68
N LEU A 105 -1.63 -14.97 22.54
CA LEU A 105 -2.32 -14.09 23.48
C LEU A 105 -3.84 -14.31 23.44
N ALA A 106 -4.43 -14.58 22.27
CA ALA A 106 -5.84 -14.91 22.12
C ALA A 106 -6.24 -16.22 22.82
N GLU A 107 -5.31 -17.17 22.90
CA GLU A 107 -5.48 -18.41 23.66
C GLU A 107 -5.32 -18.18 25.17
N LEU A 108 -4.28 -17.46 25.60
CA LEU A 108 -3.93 -17.32 27.01
C LEU A 108 -4.75 -16.25 27.75
N ALA A 109 -5.15 -15.18 27.07
CA ALA A 109 -5.96 -14.08 27.59
C ALA A 109 -7.39 -14.21 27.06
N GLU A 110 -8.12 -15.19 27.58
CA GLU A 110 -9.51 -15.49 27.23
C GLU A 110 -10.46 -14.28 27.39
N GLY A 111 -11.73 -14.42 27.04
CA GLY A 111 -12.78 -13.43 27.35
C GLY A 111 -12.81 -12.18 26.46
N PHE A 112 -11.89 -12.06 25.50
CA PHE A 112 -11.98 -11.10 24.40
C PHE A 112 -12.80 -11.70 23.26
N GLN A 113 -13.74 -10.95 22.70
CA GLN A 113 -14.49 -11.40 21.51
C GLN A 113 -13.66 -11.19 20.24
N ILE A 114 -12.88 -10.10 20.19
CA ILE A 114 -12.09 -9.71 19.02
C ILE A 114 -10.69 -9.29 19.47
N MET A 115 -9.66 -9.76 18.76
CA MET A 115 -8.30 -9.21 18.82
C MET A 115 -7.90 -8.65 17.46
N VAL A 116 -7.52 -7.38 17.45
CA VAL A 116 -7.02 -6.67 16.28
C VAL A 116 -5.49 -6.64 16.35
N ALA A 117 -4.86 -7.39 15.46
CA ALA A 117 -3.42 -7.44 15.32
C ALA A 117 -2.91 -6.26 14.47
N GLY A 118 -1.85 -5.61 14.95
CA GLY A 118 -0.99 -4.70 14.21
C GLY A 118 0.45 -5.20 14.25
N LYS A 119 1.28 -4.69 13.34
CA LYS A 119 2.70 -5.05 13.29
C LYS A 119 3.50 -4.36 14.41
N PRO A 120 4.50 -5.03 14.99
CA PRO A 120 5.40 -4.40 15.95
C PRO A 120 6.33 -3.37 15.31
N PHE A 121 6.62 -3.52 14.02
CA PHE A 121 7.47 -2.67 13.20
C PHE A 121 7.14 -2.95 11.72
N ASP A 122 7.26 -1.95 10.86
CA ASP A 122 7.15 -2.10 9.40
C ASP A 122 8.20 -1.22 8.70
N GLN A 123 8.67 -1.63 7.52
CA GLN A 123 9.60 -0.84 6.71
C GLN A 123 9.46 -1.13 5.22
N GLY A 124 9.77 -0.12 4.41
CA GLY A 124 9.69 -0.19 2.96
C GLY A 124 8.27 0.00 2.43
N GLU A 125 8.15 -0.11 1.10
CA GLU A 125 6.95 0.27 0.34
C GLU A 125 6.11 -0.92 -0.12
N ALA A 126 6.50 -2.14 0.26
CA ALA A 126 5.80 -3.36 -0.16
C ALA A 126 4.46 -3.49 0.58
N ASN A 127 3.41 -3.82 -0.17
CA ASN A 127 2.11 -4.14 0.40
C ASN A 127 2.09 -5.57 0.93
N ASP A 128 1.51 -5.74 2.12
CA ASP A 128 1.21 -7.06 2.67
C ASP A 128 0.14 -7.75 1.84
N LYS A 129 0.26 -9.06 1.68
CA LYS A 129 -0.87 -9.87 1.22
C LYS A 129 -1.99 -9.87 2.26
N PRO A 130 -3.26 -10.01 1.85
CA PRO A 130 -4.38 -10.24 2.77
C PRO A 130 -4.07 -11.40 3.72
N ILE A 131 -4.28 -11.19 5.02
CA ILE A 131 -4.09 -12.22 6.02
C ILE A 131 -5.46 -12.72 6.47
N PRO A 132 -5.76 -14.03 6.32
CA PRO A 132 -7.03 -14.58 6.74
C PRO A 132 -7.28 -14.35 8.24
N PRO A 133 -8.54 -14.07 8.64
CA PRO A 133 -8.92 -14.06 10.05
C PRO A 133 -8.75 -15.46 10.66
N THR A 134 -8.55 -15.54 11.96
CA THR A 134 -8.36 -16.81 12.67
C THR A 134 -9.22 -16.82 13.93
N LEU A 135 -9.95 -17.90 14.16
CA LEU A 135 -10.70 -18.11 15.41
C LEU A 135 -9.81 -18.91 16.37
N VAL A 136 -9.41 -18.30 17.50
CA VAL A 136 -8.64 -18.96 18.56
C VAL A 136 -9.57 -19.14 19.75
N GLY A 137 -10.00 -20.38 20.01
CA GLY A 137 -11.08 -20.64 20.95
C GLY A 137 -12.37 -19.92 20.53
N LYS A 138 -12.78 -18.90 21.30
CA LYS A 138 -13.93 -18.03 20.98
C LYS A 138 -13.53 -16.62 20.51
N THR A 139 -12.23 -16.36 20.39
CA THR A 139 -11.68 -15.04 20.05
C THR A 139 -11.44 -14.94 18.55
N LEU A 140 -12.04 -13.96 17.89
CA LEU A 140 -11.75 -13.64 16.49
C LEU A 140 -10.48 -12.79 16.40
N VAL A 141 -9.43 -13.30 15.78
CA VAL A 141 -8.19 -12.57 15.50
C VAL A 141 -8.19 -12.06 14.06
N ILE A 142 -8.12 -10.74 13.89
CA ILE A 142 -8.11 -10.06 12.59
C ILE A 142 -6.86 -9.19 12.44
N GLN A 143 -6.48 -8.90 11.20
CA GLN A 143 -5.36 -8.02 10.88
C GLN A 143 -5.66 -7.29 9.57
N GLY A 144 -5.53 -5.97 9.57
CA GLY A 144 -5.56 -5.18 8.33
C GLY A 144 -4.24 -5.27 7.57
N GLN A 145 -4.27 -5.07 6.25
CA GLN A 145 -3.06 -4.89 5.45
C GLN A 145 -2.41 -3.53 5.77
N ASN A 146 -1.09 -3.44 5.58
CA ASN A 146 -0.40 -2.15 5.63
C ASN A 146 -0.87 -1.21 4.50
N HIS A 147 -0.48 0.06 4.59
CA HIS A 147 -0.83 1.11 3.63
C HIS A 147 -2.34 1.28 3.36
N ALA A 148 -3.19 0.87 4.31
CA ALA A 148 -4.64 0.94 4.22
C ALA A 148 -5.22 0.31 2.93
N GLN A 149 -4.58 -0.74 2.39
CA GLN A 149 -5.06 -1.45 1.20
C GLN A 149 -6.45 -2.07 1.41
N SER A 150 -6.80 -2.36 2.66
CA SER A 150 -8.11 -2.87 3.05
C SER A 150 -8.52 -2.47 4.46
N VAL A 151 -9.82 -2.58 4.73
CA VAL A 151 -10.42 -2.37 6.05
C VAL A 151 -11.11 -3.66 6.47
N ALA A 152 -10.70 -4.22 7.61
CA ALA A 152 -11.40 -5.34 8.22
C ALA A 152 -12.71 -4.85 8.88
N ARG A 153 -13.85 -5.34 8.39
CA ARG A 153 -15.17 -5.07 8.96
C ARG A 153 -15.64 -6.28 9.76
N VAL A 154 -16.01 -6.06 11.02
CA VAL A 154 -16.66 -7.07 11.87
C VAL A 154 -18.02 -6.53 12.32
N ASP A 155 -19.08 -7.09 11.76
CA ASP A 155 -20.45 -6.80 12.17
C ASP A 155 -20.84 -7.75 13.30
N VAL A 156 -21.15 -7.22 14.49
CA VAL A 156 -21.53 -8.01 15.67
C VAL A 156 -23.04 -7.92 15.90
N TYR A 157 -23.68 -9.07 16.01
CA TYR A 157 -25.11 -9.21 16.24
C TYR A 157 -25.35 -9.85 17.60
N LEU A 158 -25.83 -9.05 18.56
CA LEU A 158 -26.10 -9.51 19.91
C LEU A 158 -27.57 -9.95 20.05
N ARG A 159 -27.78 -11.16 20.55
CA ARG A 159 -29.09 -11.77 20.80
C ARG A 159 -29.09 -12.48 22.14
N ASP A 160 -30.27 -12.62 22.72
CA ASP A 160 -30.50 -13.44 23.92
C ASP A 160 -29.64 -13.05 25.14
N GLY A 161 -29.14 -11.80 25.18
CA GLY A 161 -28.24 -11.31 26.23
C GLY A 161 -26.84 -11.96 26.24
N SER A 162 -26.50 -12.79 25.24
CA SER A 162 -25.21 -13.47 25.15
C SER A 162 -24.16 -12.59 24.47
N PHE A 163 -22.93 -12.63 24.99
CA PHE A 163 -21.75 -12.00 24.38
C PHE A 163 -20.79 -13.04 23.77
N GLU A 164 -21.20 -14.31 23.74
CA GLU A 164 -20.49 -15.36 23.00
C GLU A 164 -20.88 -15.30 21.52
N LEU A 165 -19.91 -15.11 20.64
CA LEU A 165 -20.17 -14.90 19.22
C LEU A 165 -19.87 -16.16 18.42
N GLN A 166 -20.88 -16.65 17.71
CA GLN A 166 -20.73 -17.68 16.69
C GLN A 166 -20.22 -17.08 15.37
N ASP A 167 -19.46 -17.86 14.59
CA ASP A 167 -19.07 -17.44 13.24
C ASP A 167 -20.26 -17.59 12.27
N ALA A 168 -20.72 -16.47 11.70
CA ALA A 168 -21.69 -16.43 10.60
C ALA A 168 -21.07 -15.89 9.30
N SER A 169 -19.75 -15.87 9.24
CA SER A 169 -18.93 -15.44 8.09
C SER A 169 -18.47 -16.64 7.26
N GLY A 170 -18.42 -17.84 7.86
CA GLY A 170 -17.90 -19.05 7.21
C GLY A 170 -16.38 -18.99 7.06
N LEU A 171 -15.68 -18.62 8.13
CA LEU A 171 -14.23 -18.40 8.12
C LEU A 171 -13.44 -19.64 7.69
N ALA A 172 -13.94 -20.84 7.98
CA ALA A 172 -13.34 -22.09 7.52
C ALA A 172 -13.20 -22.15 5.98
N ALA A 173 -14.10 -21.50 5.24
CA ALA A 173 -14.08 -21.41 3.79
C ALA A 173 -13.45 -20.11 3.26
N GLN A 174 -12.91 -19.23 4.12
CA GLN A 174 -12.40 -17.91 3.71
C GLN A 174 -11.22 -18.02 2.74
N SER A 175 -10.22 -18.85 3.06
CA SER A 175 -9.06 -19.07 2.18
C SER A 175 -9.48 -19.62 0.81
N GLU A 176 -10.46 -20.53 0.78
CA GLU A 176 -11.01 -21.03 -0.48
C GLU A 176 -11.74 -19.94 -1.27
N ARG A 177 -12.54 -19.10 -0.59
CA ARG A 177 -13.22 -17.96 -1.22
C ARG A 177 -12.24 -16.96 -1.83
N GLU A 178 -11.18 -16.59 -1.11
CA GLU A 178 -10.13 -15.69 -1.61
C GLU A 178 -9.42 -16.29 -2.84
N SER A 179 -9.06 -17.57 -2.79
CA SER A 179 -8.46 -18.27 -3.94
C SER A 179 -9.39 -18.27 -5.16
N LEU A 180 -10.69 -18.53 -4.97
CA LEU A 180 -11.67 -18.48 -6.05
C LEU A 180 -11.84 -17.07 -6.62
N GLN A 181 -11.91 -16.06 -5.76
CA GLN A 181 -12.00 -14.65 -6.17
C GLN A 181 -10.80 -14.23 -7.02
N GLY A 182 -9.57 -14.59 -6.62
CA GLY A 182 -8.37 -14.31 -7.41
C GLY A 182 -8.41 -14.93 -8.81
N ARG A 183 -8.80 -16.21 -8.90
CA ARG A 183 -8.93 -16.92 -10.18
C ARG A 183 -10.04 -16.35 -11.07
N ILE A 184 -11.16 -15.94 -10.47
CA ILE A 184 -12.26 -15.26 -11.16
C ILE A 184 -11.76 -13.93 -11.75
N ALA A 185 -11.12 -13.10 -10.95
CA ALA A 185 -10.60 -11.79 -11.38
C ALA A 185 -9.59 -11.94 -12.53
N GLU A 186 -8.68 -12.92 -12.45
CA GLU A 186 -7.72 -13.19 -13.52
C GLU A 186 -8.43 -13.56 -14.84
N LEU A 187 -9.41 -14.48 -14.79
CA LEU A 187 -10.15 -14.89 -15.98
C LEU A 187 -11.00 -13.76 -16.55
N GLU A 188 -11.67 -12.97 -15.70
CA GLU A 188 -12.45 -11.79 -16.12
C GLU A 188 -11.59 -10.75 -16.83
N LYS A 189 -10.33 -10.57 -16.40
CA LYS A 189 -9.36 -9.69 -17.06
C LYS A 189 -8.88 -10.25 -18.39
N ARG A 190 -8.55 -11.54 -18.47
CA ARG A 190 -7.88 -12.15 -19.63
C ARG A 190 -8.82 -12.52 -20.77
N ILE A 191 -10.04 -12.97 -20.48
CA ILE A 191 -11.01 -13.41 -21.50
C ILE A 191 -11.28 -12.32 -22.56
N PRO A 192 -11.58 -11.05 -22.18
CA PRO A 192 -11.80 -9.98 -23.16
C PRO A 192 -10.56 -9.71 -24.05
N VAL A 193 -9.36 -9.82 -23.48
CA VAL A 193 -8.10 -9.61 -24.20
C VAL A 193 -7.88 -10.70 -25.25
N TRP A 194 -8.10 -11.97 -24.89
CA TRP A 194 -7.98 -13.09 -25.82
C TRP A 194 -9.04 -13.05 -26.92
N GLU A 195 -10.26 -12.64 -26.58
CA GLU A 195 -11.34 -12.48 -27.54
C GLU A 195 -11.02 -11.40 -28.58
N LYS A 196 -10.56 -10.22 -28.13
CA LYS A 196 -10.21 -9.11 -29.02
C LYS A 196 -9.00 -9.43 -29.90
N SER A 197 -7.98 -10.07 -29.34
CA SER A 197 -6.74 -10.39 -30.05
C SER A 197 -6.82 -11.67 -30.88
N LYS A 198 -7.88 -12.47 -30.74
CA LYS A 198 -7.99 -13.83 -31.29
C LYS A 198 -6.81 -14.74 -30.89
N ALA A 199 -6.24 -14.49 -29.71
CA ALA A 199 -5.08 -15.23 -29.22
C ALA A 199 -5.38 -16.70 -28.88
N LEU A 200 -6.64 -17.08 -28.72
CA LEU A 200 -7.07 -18.45 -28.44
C LEU A 200 -8.05 -18.97 -29.51
N PRO A 201 -8.01 -20.26 -29.85
CA PRO A 201 -9.05 -20.89 -30.67
C PRO A 201 -10.43 -20.77 -30.01
N PRO A 202 -11.53 -20.67 -30.79
CA PRO A 202 -12.88 -20.48 -30.24
C PRO A 202 -13.28 -21.51 -29.18
N LYS A 203 -12.94 -22.78 -29.38
CA LYS A 203 -13.24 -23.87 -28.44
C LYS A 203 -12.55 -23.71 -27.08
N GLU A 204 -11.31 -23.22 -27.06
CA GLU A 204 -10.58 -22.97 -25.83
C GLU A 204 -11.13 -21.74 -25.11
N LEU A 205 -11.51 -20.69 -25.84
CA LEU A 205 -12.16 -19.51 -25.25
C LEU A 205 -13.47 -19.88 -24.56
N GLU A 206 -14.30 -20.72 -25.18
CA GLU A 206 -15.53 -21.24 -24.56
C GLU A 206 -15.26 -22.04 -23.29
N LYS A 207 -14.21 -22.87 -23.29
CA LYS A 207 -13.78 -23.59 -22.07
C LYS A 207 -13.41 -22.62 -20.95
N LYS A 208 -12.69 -21.53 -21.24
CA LYS A 208 -12.36 -20.48 -20.25
C LYS A 208 -13.60 -19.78 -19.71
N ARG A 209 -14.62 -19.53 -20.54
CA ARG A 209 -15.91 -18.97 -20.09
C ARG A 209 -16.66 -19.95 -19.17
N ALA A 210 -16.68 -21.23 -19.51
CA ALA A 210 -17.29 -22.26 -18.67
C ALA A 210 -16.57 -22.40 -17.32
N ASP A 211 -15.23 -22.40 -17.32
CA ASP A 211 -14.42 -22.41 -16.10
C ASP A 211 -14.76 -21.19 -15.21
N LEU A 212 -14.83 -19.99 -15.79
CA LEU A 212 -15.22 -18.77 -15.08
C LEU A 212 -16.62 -18.91 -14.45
N ALA A 213 -17.60 -19.41 -15.20
CA ALA A 213 -18.96 -19.62 -14.69
C ALA A 213 -19.00 -20.62 -13.52
N ASN A 214 -18.26 -21.73 -13.62
CA ASN A 214 -18.16 -22.75 -12.57
C ASN A 214 -17.52 -22.18 -11.28
N LEU A 215 -16.45 -21.39 -11.43
CA LEU A 215 -15.80 -20.73 -10.29
C LEU A 215 -16.73 -19.75 -9.61
N LYS A 216 -17.46 -18.93 -10.38
CA LYS A 216 -18.49 -18.02 -9.85
C LYS A 216 -19.58 -18.76 -9.08
N GLN A 217 -20.07 -19.88 -9.61
CA GLN A 217 -21.07 -20.70 -8.92
C GLN A 217 -20.52 -21.28 -7.61
N LYS A 218 -19.27 -21.77 -7.61
CA LYS A 218 -18.63 -22.29 -6.40
C LYS A 218 -18.46 -21.20 -5.35
N LEU A 219 -18.00 -20.01 -5.74
CA LEU A 219 -17.88 -18.86 -4.85
C LEU A 219 -19.23 -18.43 -4.26
N ALA A 220 -20.29 -18.43 -5.07
CA ALA A 220 -21.64 -18.10 -4.61
C ALA A 220 -22.13 -19.07 -3.52
N ARG A 221 -21.88 -20.38 -3.69
CA ARG A 221 -22.24 -21.40 -2.69
C ARG A 221 -21.46 -21.24 -1.39
N LEU A 222 -20.15 -20.98 -1.45
CA LEU A 222 -19.33 -20.76 -0.25
C LEU A 222 -19.66 -19.44 0.46
N SER A 223 -20.20 -18.46 -0.27
CA SER A 223 -20.60 -17.17 0.28
C SER A 223 -22.01 -17.17 0.88
N ASP A 224 -22.82 -18.20 0.63
CA ASP A 224 -24.17 -18.35 1.19
C ASP A 224 -24.11 -18.90 2.63
N VAL A 225 -23.53 -18.10 3.53
CA VAL A 225 -23.43 -18.44 4.96
C VAL A 225 -24.66 -17.89 5.69
N LYS A 226 -25.57 -18.80 6.06
CA LYS A 226 -26.76 -18.46 6.85
C LYS A 226 -26.35 -18.11 8.28
N ALA A 227 -26.94 -17.03 8.80
CA ALA A 227 -26.76 -16.66 10.20
C ALA A 227 -27.37 -17.73 11.13
N PRO A 228 -26.75 -18.00 12.29
CA PRO A 228 -27.35 -18.85 13.31
C PRO A 228 -28.76 -18.38 13.70
N ALA A 229 -29.66 -19.34 13.93
CA ALA A 229 -31.05 -19.05 14.31
C ALA A 229 -31.18 -18.50 15.75
N LYS A 230 -30.25 -18.84 16.64
CA LYS A 230 -30.20 -18.44 18.06
C LYS A 230 -28.79 -18.03 18.47
N GLY A 231 -28.69 -17.26 19.54
CA GLY A 231 -27.43 -16.77 20.07
C GLY A 231 -26.81 -15.65 19.23
N SER A 232 -25.81 -15.01 19.81
CA SER A 232 -25.06 -13.93 19.18
C SER A 232 -24.07 -14.47 18.16
N PHE A 233 -23.74 -13.66 17.16
CA PHE A 233 -22.82 -14.03 16.09
C PHE A 233 -22.09 -12.81 15.53
N PHE A 234 -21.03 -13.06 14.77
CA PHE A 234 -20.35 -12.03 14.00
C PHE A 234 -20.32 -12.37 12.51
N ARG A 235 -20.16 -11.33 11.68
CA ARG A 235 -19.79 -11.43 10.27
C ARG A 235 -18.51 -10.65 10.03
N TYR A 236 -17.53 -11.30 9.41
CA TYR A 236 -16.27 -10.72 9.01
C TYR A 236 -16.21 -10.54 7.50
N GLU A 237 -15.69 -9.39 7.07
CA GLU A 237 -15.35 -9.09 5.69
C GLU A 237 -14.07 -8.26 5.64
N LEU A 238 -13.14 -8.59 4.74
CA LEU A 238 -12.01 -7.72 4.42
C LEU A 238 -12.39 -6.87 3.20
N VAL A 239 -12.64 -5.59 3.42
CA VAL A 239 -13.12 -4.67 2.38
C VAL A 239 -11.92 -3.99 1.71
N PRO A 240 -11.61 -4.24 0.44
CA PRO A 240 -10.52 -3.56 -0.25
C PRO A 240 -10.83 -2.07 -0.42
N VAL A 241 -9.84 -1.22 -0.19
CA VAL A 241 -9.93 0.22 -0.50
C VAL A 241 -9.67 0.40 -1.99
N LYS A 242 -10.68 0.87 -2.73
CA LYS A 242 -10.62 1.07 -4.19
C LYS A 242 -10.95 2.51 -4.52
N GLU A 243 -10.46 3.01 -5.66
CA GLU A 243 -10.81 4.34 -6.17
C GLU A 243 -12.32 4.56 -6.30
N SER A 244 -13.07 3.50 -6.63
CA SER A 244 -14.53 3.52 -6.74
C SER A 244 -15.25 3.82 -5.41
N ALA A 245 -14.56 3.77 -4.27
CA ALA A 245 -15.12 4.17 -2.98
C ALA A 245 -15.33 5.69 -2.86
N GLY A 246 -14.75 6.46 -3.80
CA GLY A 246 -14.81 7.91 -3.82
C GLY A 246 -13.79 8.57 -2.90
N GLU A 247 -13.80 9.90 -2.91
CA GLU A 247 -12.84 10.73 -2.17
C GLU A 247 -13.59 11.70 -1.25
N SER A 248 -13.08 11.86 -0.03
CA SER A 248 -13.53 12.92 0.87
C SER A 248 -12.85 14.23 0.52
N LYS A 249 -13.63 15.25 0.14
CA LYS A 249 -13.11 16.59 -0.23
C LYS A 249 -12.29 17.25 0.89
N SER A 250 -12.65 17.02 2.15
CA SER A 250 -11.90 17.58 3.29
C SER A 250 -10.54 16.92 3.44
N VAL A 251 -10.47 15.60 3.24
CA VAL A 251 -9.21 14.84 3.28
C VAL A 251 -8.34 15.18 2.08
N ALA A 252 -8.92 15.30 0.88
CA ALA A 252 -8.24 15.76 -0.34
C ALA A 252 -7.57 17.13 -0.13
N ALA A 253 -8.27 18.06 0.51
CA ALA A 253 -7.74 19.38 0.84
C ALA A 253 -6.56 19.32 1.83
N LEU A 254 -6.60 18.42 2.83
CA LEU A 254 -5.49 18.20 3.75
C LEU A 254 -4.26 17.65 3.03
N PHE A 255 -4.42 16.68 2.14
CA PHE A 255 -3.32 16.17 1.31
C PHE A 255 -2.74 17.24 0.40
N SER A 256 -3.59 18.02 -0.28
CA SER A 256 -3.14 19.13 -1.12
C SER A 256 -2.32 20.15 -0.31
N SER A 257 -2.80 20.52 0.88
CA SER A 257 -2.07 21.42 1.79
C SER A 257 -0.73 20.82 2.25
N TYR A 258 -0.70 19.52 2.55
CA TYR A 258 0.53 18.80 2.89
C TYR A 258 1.55 18.83 1.75
N TYR A 259 1.14 18.45 0.55
CA TYR A 259 2.04 18.41 -0.61
C TYR A 259 2.58 19.81 -0.97
N ARG A 260 1.76 20.86 -0.87
CA ARG A 260 2.26 22.24 -1.00
C ARG A 260 3.37 22.56 0.01
N ARG A 261 3.18 22.23 1.29
CA ARG A 261 4.21 22.49 2.32
C ARG A 261 5.50 21.72 2.04
N VAL A 262 5.39 20.45 1.65
CA VAL A 262 6.55 19.63 1.28
C VAL A 262 7.27 20.25 0.08
N ASN A 263 6.54 20.66 -0.95
CA ASN A 263 7.13 21.29 -2.13
C ASN A 263 7.85 22.59 -1.79
N GLU A 264 7.21 23.52 -1.06
CA GLU A 264 7.85 24.78 -0.67
C GLU A 264 9.10 24.54 0.18
N HIS A 265 9.03 23.59 1.12
CA HIS A 265 10.19 23.22 1.93
C HIS A 265 11.33 22.66 1.07
N ASN A 266 11.05 21.66 0.22
CA ASN A 266 12.07 21.01 -0.59
C ASN A 266 12.66 21.95 -1.65
N LYS A 267 11.83 22.82 -2.23
CA LYS A 267 12.28 23.84 -3.17
C LYS A 267 13.36 24.72 -2.57
N GLU A 268 13.18 25.17 -1.33
CA GLU A 268 14.18 25.98 -0.63
C GLU A 268 15.36 25.12 -0.14
N ALA A 269 15.08 24.00 0.53
CA ALA A 269 16.10 23.13 1.12
C ALA A 269 17.10 22.56 0.10
N PHE A 270 16.66 22.38 -1.15
CA PHE A 270 17.46 21.82 -2.22
C PHE A 270 17.75 22.80 -3.36
N LYS A 271 17.52 24.12 -3.19
CA LYS A 271 17.69 25.10 -4.29
C LYS A 271 19.07 25.08 -4.96
N ASP A 272 20.12 24.76 -4.20
CA ASP A 272 21.51 24.73 -4.68
C ASP A 272 21.96 23.30 -5.09
N ARG A 273 21.05 22.32 -5.06
CA ARG A 273 21.37 20.92 -5.34
C ARG A 273 21.52 20.69 -6.85
N MET A 274 22.77 20.55 -7.29
CA MET A 274 23.11 20.19 -8.67
C MET A 274 23.32 18.69 -8.85
N PRO A 275 23.08 18.14 -10.06
CA PRO A 275 23.46 16.77 -10.38
C PRO A 275 25.00 16.64 -10.39
N PRO A 276 25.54 15.42 -10.21
CA PRO A 276 26.97 15.20 -10.40
C PRO A 276 27.44 15.65 -11.80
N PRO A 277 28.66 16.17 -11.96
CA PRO A 277 29.19 16.48 -13.28
C PRO A 277 29.38 15.22 -14.11
N VAL A 278 29.25 15.34 -15.44
CA VAL A 278 29.54 14.22 -16.36
C VAL A 278 31.02 13.86 -16.27
N PRO A 279 31.39 12.61 -15.95
CA PRO A 279 32.78 12.19 -15.93
C PRO A 279 33.47 12.37 -17.29
N GLU A 280 34.77 12.60 -17.26
CA GLU A 280 35.56 12.69 -18.49
C GLU A 280 35.42 11.40 -19.30
N GLY A 281 35.10 11.54 -20.58
CA GLY A 281 34.89 10.39 -21.46
C GLY A 281 33.53 9.70 -21.30
N GLU A 282 32.58 10.24 -20.54
CA GLU A 282 31.18 9.80 -20.54
C GLU A 282 30.29 10.71 -21.42
N SER A 283 29.02 10.33 -21.61
CA SER A 283 28.05 11.09 -22.42
C SER A 283 27.08 11.82 -21.48
N GLY A 284 26.83 13.11 -21.73
CA GLY A 284 25.82 13.89 -21.01
C GLY A 284 24.40 13.74 -21.57
N TYR A 285 23.42 14.16 -20.78
CA TYR A 285 22.03 14.30 -21.21
C TYR A 285 21.88 15.60 -22.02
N ILE A 286 21.16 15.56 -23.13
CA ILE A 286 21.00 16.70 -24.04
C ILE A 286 19.56 17.14 -24.26
N GLY A 287 18.61 16.36 -23.74
CA GLY A 287 17.18 16.65 -23.82
C GLY A 287 16.55 16.28 -25.16
N VAL A 288 15.26 16.00 -25.09
CA VAL A 288 14.46 15.48 -26.21
C VAL A 288 14.44 16.43 -27.42
N GLU A 289 14.54 17.74 -27.20
CA GLU A 289 14.57 18.72 -28.31
C GLU A 289 15.80 18.54 -29.21
N LYS A 290 16.93 18.08 -28.68
CA LYS A 290 18.11 17.73 -29.48
C LYS A 290 17.90 16.42 -30.24
N CYS A 291 17.18 15.45 -29.67
CA CYS A 291 16.81 14.23 -30.38
C CYS A 291 15.85 14.55 -31.55
N ALA A 292 14.91 15.48 -31.33
CA ALA A 292 13.89 15.85 -32.30
C ALA A 292 14.44 16.47 -33.60
N SER A 293 15.66 17.00 -33.61
CA SER A 293 16.27 17.55 -34.83
C SER A 293 16.60 16.48 -35.88
N CYS A 294 16.79 15.23 -35.46
CA CYS A 294 17.09 14.10 -36.35
C CYS A 294 15.99 13.02 -36.31
N HIS A 295 15.35 12.80 -35.16
CA HIS A 295 14.34 11.76 -34.92
C HIS A 295 12.92 12.37 -34.84
N THR A 296 12.47 12.94 -35.96
CA THR A 296 11.23 13.72 -36.01
C THR A 296 9.97 12.87 -35.81
N GLU A 297 9.93 11.66 -36.39
CA GLU A 297 8.77 10.78 -36.31
C GLU A 297 8.68 10.10 -34.93
N GLU A 298 9.81 9.67 -34.39
CA GLU A 298 9.92 9.13 -33.03
C GLU A 298 9.49 10.17 -32.00
N PHE A 299 9.93 11.42 -32.16
CA PHE A 299 9.53 12.51 -31.27
C PHE A 299 8.03 12.81 -31.35
N LYS A 300 7.45 12.81 -32.55
CA LYS A 300 5.98 12.96 -32.72
C LYS A 300 5.23 11.84 -32.00
N PHE A 301 5.69 10.60 -32.13
CA PHE A 301 5.09 9.46 -31.42
C PHE A 301 5.23 9.61 -29.90
N TRP A 302 6.44 9.90 -29.39
CA TRP A 302 6.71 10.07 -27.96
C TRP A 302 5.76 11.11 -27.33
N LYS A 303 5.51 12.24 -28.01
CA LYS A 303 4.57 13.28 -27.55
C LYS A 303 3.14 12.79 -27.33
N THR A 304 2.73 11.67 -27.94
CA THR A 304 1.40 11.07 -27.72
C THR A 304 1.34 10.14 -26.50
N THR A 305 2.50 9.78 -25.94
CA THR A 305 2.61 8.86 -24.82
C THR A 305 2.42 9.61 -23.48
N ARG A 306 2.06 8.86 -22.43
CA ARG A 306 1.97 9.42 -21.07
C ARG A 306 3.32 9.90 -20.54
N HIS A 307 4.42 9.32 -21.04
CA HIS A 307 5.78 9.69 -20.65
C HIS A 307 6.09 11.14 -20.98
N ALA A 308 5.56 11.69 -22.08
CA ALA A 308 5.77 13.09 -22.47
C ALA A 308 5.05 14.12 -21.59
N GLY A 309 4.07 13.68 -20.79
CA GLY A 309 3.35 14.52 -19.84
C GLY A 309 3.62 14.17 -18.38
N ALA A 310 4.63 13.35 -18.09
CA ALA A 310 4.86 12.80 -16.76
C ALA A 310 5.08 13.90 -15.72
N TYR A 311 5.93 14.90 -15.96
CA TYR A 311 6.22 15.92 -14.96
C TYR A 311 4.99 16.78 -14.62
N ALA A 312 4.15 17.07 -15.62
CA ALA A 312 2.93 17.87 -15.42
C ALA A 312 1.94 17.21 -14.44
N THR A 313 1.91 15.88 -14.34
CA THR A 313 1.05 15.20 -13.36
C THR A 313 1.46 15.49 -11.92
N LEU A 314 2.73 15.84 -11.69
CA LEU A 314 3.21 16.27 -10.37
C LEU A 314 2.81 17.72 -10.07
N SER A 315 3.00 18.62 -11.04
CA SER A 315 2.70 20.05 -10.88
C SER A 315 1.22 20.30 -10.55
N THR A 316 0.31 19.53 -11.16
CA THR A 316 -1.14 19.63 -10.86
C THR A 316 -1.50 19.23 -9.43
N GLN A 317 -0.61 18.51 -8.73
CA GLN A 317 -0.82 17.99 -7.38
C GLN A 317 0.14 18.59 -6.34
N HIS A 318 0.96 19.57 -6.73
CA HIS A 318 2.01 20.15 -5.89
C HIS A 318 3.03 19.10 -5.41
N LYS A 319 3.51 18.26 -6.33
CA LYS A 319 4.48 17.18 -6.06
C LYS A 319 5.79 17.32 -6.85
N GLU A 320 5.96 18.38 -7.61
CA GLU A 320 7.08 18.59 -8.53
C GLU A 320 8.45 18.75 -7.82
N PHE A 321 8.46 19.07 -6.53
CA PHE A 321 9.65 19.10 -5.67
C PHE A 321 9.61 18.00 -4.59
N ASN A 322 8.73 17.01 -4.72
CA ASN A 322 8.68 15.88 -3.79
C ASN A 322 9.73 14.83 -4.20
N LEU A 323 10.61 14.47 -3.27
CA LEU A 323 11.75 13.56 -3.51
C LEU A 323 11.32 12.16 -3.98
N ASP A 324 10.17 11.69 -3.51
CA ASP A 324 9.63 10.37 -3.87
C ASP A 324 9.00 10.37 -5.27
N CYS A 325 8.56 11.55 -5.74
CA CYS A 325 7.80 11.69 -6.99
C CYS A 325 8.69 12.08 -8.18
N VAL A 326 9.58 13.05 -7.97
CA VAL A 326 10.35 13.65 -9.07
C VAL A 326 11.22 12.62 -9.78
N SER A 327 11.76 11.63 -9.05
CA SER A 327 12.74 10.66 -9.53
C SER A 327 12.31 9.86 -10.76
N CYS A 328 11.01 9.56 -10.87
CA CYS A 328 10.42 8.81 -11.98
C CYS A 328 9.76 9.71 -13.05
N HIS A 329 9.68 11.01 -12.81
CA HIS A 329 8.94 11.98 -13.65
C HIS A 329 9.86 12.94 -14.42
N VAL A 330 11.17 12.74 -14.32
CA VAL A 330 12.21 13.49 -15.03
C VAL A 330 13.22 12.54 -15.66
N THR A 331 14.06 13.08 -16.53
CA THR A 331 15.13 12.32 -17.18
C THR A 331 16.43 12.47 -16.40
N GLY A 332 17.11 11.34 -16.13
CA GLY A 332 18.43 11.34 -15.51
C GLY A 332 18.46 11.78 -14.04
N TYR A 333 17.43 11.48 -13.24
CA TYR A 333 17.39 11.89 -11.83
C TYR A 333 18.60 11.38 -11.04
N GLU A 334 19.33 12.32 -10.42
CA GLU A 334 20.58 12.12 -9.68
C GLU A 334 21.69 11.41 -10.48
N LYS A 335 21.58 11.37 -11.81
CA LYS A 335 22.62 10.85 -12.72
C LYS A 335 23.57 11.98 -13.15
N PRO A 336 24.82 11.65 -13.51
CA PRO A 336 25.75 12.64 -14.02
C PRO A 336 25.20 13.44 -15.20
N GLY A 337 25.23 14.77 -15.11
CA GLY A 337 24.66 15.68 -16.11
C GLY A 337 23.14 15.61 -16.28
N GLY A 338 22.44 14.95 -15.35
CA GLY A 338 20.99 14.76 -15.39
C GLY A 338 20.24 15.80 -14.57
N THR A 339 19.32 15.35 -13.72
CA THR A 339 18.41 16.22 -12.96
C THR A 339 18.52 16.00 -11.45
N THR A 340 17.98 16.95 -10.68
CA THR A 340 17.72 16.82 -9.24
C THR A 340 16.30 17.27 -8.96
N VAL A 341 15.90 17.29 -7.68
CA VAL A 341 14.55 17.71 -7.28
C VAL A 341 14.21 19.13 -7.71
N THR A 342 15.20 20.03 -7.77
CA THR A 342 15.05 21.46 -8.10
C THR A 342 15.75 21.84 -9.41
N HIS A 343 16.56 20.96 -9.98
CA HIS A 343 17.26 21.15 -11.26
C HIS A 343 16.68 20.20 -12.32
N VAL A 344 15.66 20.64 -13.05
CA VAL A 344 14.93 19.80 -14.03
C VAL A 344 14.84 20.40 -15.43
N GLU A 345 15.33 21.63 -15.62
CA GLU A 345 15.17 22.38 -16.87
C GLU A 345 15.74 21.61 -18.07
N GLY A 346 14.98 21.56 -19.18
CA GLY A 346 15.34 20.79 -20.38
C GLY A 346 15.18 19.27 -20.27
N LEU A 347 15.07 18.72 -19.07
CA LEU A 347 15.01 17.28 -18.78
C LEU A 347 13.74 16.85 -18.01
N THR A 348 12.71 17.69 -18.01
CA THR A 348 11.38 17.31 -17.51
C THR A 348 10.77 16.20 -18.35
N ASN A 349 9.94 15.37 -17.72
CA ASN A 349 9.28 14.20 -18.30
C ASN A 349 10.22 12.98 -18.47
N VAL A 350 9.63 11.83 -18.79
CA VAL A 350 10.37 10.62 -19.16
C VAL A 350 10.70 10.72 -20.65
N GLN A 351 11.90 11.22 -20.95
CA GLN A 351 12.34 11.48 -22.32
C GLN A 351 13.05 10.26 -22.95
N CYS A 352 13.49 10.40 -24.20
CA CYS A 352 14.22 9.36 -24.95
C CYS A 352 15.41 8.80 -24.15
N GLU A 353 16.14 9.67 -23.45
CA GLU A 353 17.39 9.33 -22.77
C GLU A 353 17.18 8.49 -21.50
N VAL A 354 15.94 8.34 -20.99
CA VAL A 354 15.64 7.38 -19.90
C VAL A 354 15.85 5.94 -20.38
N CYS A 355 15.43 5.64 -21.61
CA CYS A 355 15.52 4.29 -22.17
C CYS A 355 16.78 4.10 -23.03
N HIS A 356 17.15 5.13 -23.79
CA HIS A 356 18.26 5.07 -24.75
C HIS A 356 19.62 5.49 -24.14
N GLY A 357 19.62 6.09 -22.95
CA GLY A 357 20.80 6.65 -22.30
C GLY A 357 21.17 8.05 -22.81
N PRO A 358 22.21 8.68 -22.23
CA PRO A 358 22.58 10.06 -22.52
C PRO A 358 23.12 10.25 -23.95
N GLY A 359 22.52 11.18 -24.70
CA GLY A 359 22.68 11.32 -26.15
C GLY A 359 23.81 12.24 -26.62
N GLU A 360 24.56 12.92 -25.75
CA GLU A 360 25.54 13.94 -26.15
C GLU A 360 26.56 13.43 -27.17
N LYS A 361 27.19 12.29 -26.91
CA LYS A 361 28.16 11.71 -27.84
C LYS A 361 27.52 11.25 -29.14
N HIS A 362 26.31 10.69 -29.06
CA HIS A 362 25.57 10.25 -30.24
C HIS A 362 25.21 11.43 -31.15
N ALA A 363 24.79 12.57 -30.59
CA ALA A 363 24.52 13.77 -31.37
C ALA A 363 25.77 14.31 -32.07
N LYS A 364 26.96 14.15 -31.48
CA LYS A 364 28.25 14.54 -32.07
C LYS A 364 28.73 13.59 -33.17
N ASP A 365 28.44 12.29 -33.05
CA ASP A 365 28.84 11.26 -34.02
C ASP A 365 27.72 10.22 -34.24
N PRO A 366 26.65 10.57 -34.98
CA PRO A 366 25.44 9.76 -35.07
C PRO A 366 25.64 8.43 -35.80
N LYS A 367 26.73 8.30 -36.57
CA LYS A 367 27.07 7.09 -37.32
C LYS A 367 27.85 6.09 -36.47
N LYS A 368 28.43 6.50 -35.34
CA LYS A 368 29.20 5.61 -34.47
C LYS A 368 28.28 4.72 -33.65
N PRO A 369 28.40 3.38 -33.76
CA PRO A 369 27.56 2.45 -33.02
C PRO A 369 27.88 2.46 -31.52
N GLY A 370 26.89 2.07 -30.71
CA GLY A 370 27.07 1.88 -29.27
C GLY A 370 27.08 3.15 -28.41
N LEU A 371 26.81 4.33 -29.00
CA LEU A 371 26.75 5.59 -28.23
C LEU A 371 25.41 5.78 -27.50
N VAL A 372 24.38 5.03 -27.88
CA VAL A 372 23.07 4.95 -27.22
C VAL A 372 22.55 3.51 -27.31
N THR A 373 21.67 3.14 -26.38
CA THR A 373 20.96 1.86 -26.38
C THR A 373 19.88 1.89 -27.45
N ARG A 374 20.08 1.25 -28.61
CA ARG A 374 19.07 1.24 -29.69
C ARG A 374 17.79 0.49 -29.33
N THR A 375 17.92 -0.61 -28.58
CA THR A 375 16.81 -1.46 -28.18
C THR A 375 16.84 -1.64 -26.67
N PRO A 376 16.12 -0.80 -25.92
CA PRO A 376 16.05 -0.89 -24.46
C PRO A 376 15.40 -2.19 -24.01
N LEU A 377 15.87 -2.76 -22.88
CA LEU A 377 15.25 -3.92 -22.27
C LEU A 377 13.94 -3.51 -21.58
N GLN A 378 12.88 -4.30 -21.76
CA GLN A 378 11.59 -4.05 -21.11
C GLN A 378 11.68 -4.04 -19.58
N THR A 379 12.63 -4.78 -19.00
CA THR A 379 12.87 -4.84 -17.55
C THR A 379 13.23 -3.48 -16.95
N LEU A 380 13.68 -2.51 -17.76
CA LEU A 380 13.90 -1.13 -17.33
C LEU A 380 12.63 -0.52 -16.73
N CYS A 381 11.47 -0.81 -17.34
CA CYS A 381 10.19 -0.24 -16.92
C CYS A 381 9.86 -0.60 -15.47
N SER A 382 9.93 -1.89 -15.12
CA SER A 382 9.64 -2.38 -13.76
C SER A 382 10.77 -2.13 -12.76
N GLY A 383 12.02 -2.04 -13.24
CA GLY A 383 13.19 -1.84 -12.37
C GLY A 383 13.45 -0.38 -11.99
N SER A 384 12.90 0.58 -12.74
CA SER A 384 13.25 2.00 -12.58
C SER A 384 12.07 2.90 -12.21
N CYS A 385 10.85 2.59 -12.66
CA CYS A 385 9.71 3.52 -12.49
C CYS A 385 8.38 2.83 -12.16
N HIS A 386 8.09 1.67 -12.74
CA HIS A 386 6.81 0.96 -12.57
C HIS A 386 6.90 -0.10 -11.48
N HIS A 387 6.80 0.33 -10.22
CA HIS A 387 6.78 -0.56 -9.07
C HIS A 387 5.61 -0.23 -8.12
N PRO A 388 5.11 -1.20 -7.34
CA PRO A 388 4.20 -0.93 -6.24
C PRO A 388 4.82 0.07 -5.24
N PRO A 389 4.02 0.95 -4.61
CA PRO A 389 2.57 1.07 -4.72
C PRO A 389 2.09 1.99 -5.88
N HIS A 390 3.01 2.49 -6.72
CA HIS A 390 2.71 3.48 -7.76
C HIS A 390 2.17 2.89 -9.07
N VAL A 391 2.25 1.57 -9.22
CA VAL A 391 1.44 0.81 -10.18
C VAL A 391 0.66 -0.26 -9.43
N SER A 392 -0.48 -0.67 -9.99
CA SER A 392 -1.26 -1.78 -9.46
C SER A 392 -0.44 -3.08 -9.50
N GLU A 393 -0.70 -4.00 -8.57
CA GLU A 393 0.00 -5.29 -8.49
C GLU A 393 -0.13 -6.13 -9.77
N ASP A 394 -1.16 -5.85 -10.58
CA ASP A 394 -1.46 -6.52 -11.84
C ASP A 394 -0.94 -5.78 -13.08
N TRP A 395 -0.14 -4.74 -12.91
CA TRP A 395 0.56 -4.05 -13.99
C TRP A 395 1.57 -5.02 -14.65
N ASP A 396 1.57 -5.05 -15.98
CA ASP A 396 2.36 -5.98 -16.78
C ASP A 396 3.05 -5.22 -17.90
N VAL A 397 4.38 -5.32 -17.94
CA VAL A 397 5.19 -4.65 -18.95
C VAL A 397 4.83 -5.08 -20.37
N ASN A 398 4.43 -6.33 -20.61
CA ASN A 398 4.04 -6.80 -21.93
C ASN A 398 2.74 -6.14 -22.42
N GLN A 399 1.85 -5.77 -21.48
CA GLN A 399 0.62 -5.03 -21.80
C GLN A 399 0.91 -3.53 -21.95
N ALA A 400 1.87 -3.01 -21.21
CA ALA A 400 2.27 -1.61 -21.27
C ALA A 400 3.14 -1.27 -22.50
N TRP A 401 4.00 -2.20 -22.93
CA TRP A 401 5.00 -1.99 -23.98
C TRP A 401 4.42 -1.48 -25.32
N PRO A 402 3.28 -2.01 -25.82
CA PRO A 402 2.64 -1.50 -27.04
C PRO A 402 2.20 -0.03 -26.97
N HIS A 403 2.17 0.60 -25.79
CA HIS A 403 1.86 2.03 -25.64
C HIS A 403 3.09 2.94 -25.78
N ILE A 404 4.30 2.39 -25.82
CA ILE A 404 5.56 3.14 -25.96
C ILE A 404 6.36 2.74 -27.20
N ILE A 405 5.84 1.79 -28.00
CA ILE A 405 6.29 1.53 -29.38
C ILE A 405 5.18 1.86 -30.38
N GLY A 406 5.54 2.33 -31.57
CA GLY A 406 4.60 2.72 -32.62
C GLY A 406 5.29 2.88 -33.97
N PRO A 407 4.53 3.19 -35.04
CA PRO A 407 5.10 3.43 -36.36
C PRO A 407 6.23 4.46 -36.29
N GLY A 408 7.40 4.11 -36.82
CA GLY A 408 8.61 4.93 -36.75
C GLY A 408 9.41 4.79 -35.46
N HIS A 409 8.90 4.12 -34.42
CA HIS A 409 9.59 3.92 -33.14
C HIS A 409 9.33 2.51 -32.57
N GLY A 410 10.20 1.55 -32.92
CA GLY A 410 10.18 0.19 -32.35
C GLY A 410 9.06 -0.73 -32.83
N LYS A 411 8.22 -0.27 -33.77
CA LYS A 411 7.23 -1.09 -34.48
C LYS A 411 7.37 -0.84 -35.99
N ASP A 412 7.66 -1.92 -36.72
CA ASP A 412 7.78 -1.92 -38.18
C ASP A 412 6.43 -1.69 -38.88
#